data_AF-A0A5J6MSH3-F1
#
_entry.id   AF-A0A5J6MSH3-F1
#
_cell.length_a   1.000
_cell.length_b   1.000
_cell.length_c   1.000
_cell.angle_alpha   90.00
_cell.angle_beta   90.00
_cell.angle_gamma   90.00
#
_symmetry.space_group_name_H-M   'P 1'
#
loop_
_entity.id
_entity.type
_entity.pdbx_description
1 polymer ?
#
loop_
_entity_poly.entity_id
_entity_poly.type
_entity_poly.pdbx_seq_one_letter_code
_entity_poly.pdbx_strand_id
1 'polypeptide(L)'
;MLTRPDGFPARVKVLEAGSDAVEAYDEQRYDDLDLPWTSGFLDGELRLTSTDGFQWLRSARQVHIFAQDPNEPELISTSAARAGIAHTLICRSGDAETVRLAAAATGSPELQTHEHWQGIPGGWLVLSGYTPAHAATPPLSAGFRTMDPGEGLEISFEGGLAVRGRAYAAGHPPRIIVTPAPGAASVTIGGIAAELSSDGAWTAPGWDKPGQHMVDIVPGPSVSYEIAADPWLSGGWDFWDAHPQRFGNGAGEPWARARICGALIRGPADETVLAAETQQTLVALGARAGATPLRPRADSTVSVGLVAEPPAFLLSATGPRRSQGRVIWLGLTPAQNPSRRHDAEWVAIVRSAAARRLPLVQADAPGEAAWRKAKERARRLRNRRPRP
;
A
#
# COMPACT_ATOMS: atom_id res chain seq x y z
N MET A 1 18.13 2.26 19.96
CA MET A 1 17.89 3.27 18.92
C MET A 1 17.08 4.41 19.51
N LEU A 2 17.59 5.64 19.40
CA LEU A 2 16.92 6.86 19.87
C LEU A 2 15.95 7.35 18.77
N THR A 3 14.72 6.87 18.78
CA THR A 3 13.73 7.25 17.76
C THR A 3 13.38 8.74 17.82
N ARG A 4 13.16 9.35 16.66
CA ARG A 4 12.80 10.75 16.47
C ARG A 4 11.45 10.82 15.77
N PRO A 5 10.35 11.08 16.52
CA PRO A 5 9.03 11.30 15.92
C PRO A 5 8.96 12.58 15.07
N ASP A 6 7.96 12.64 14.19
CA ASP A 6 7.70 13.81 13.37
C ASP A 6 7.54 15.08 14.23
N GLY A 7 8.23 16.14 13.84
CA GLY A 7 8.21 17.43 14.54
C GLY A 7 9.15 17.55 15.74
N PHE A 8 9.91 16.51 16.09
CA PHE A 8 10.94 16.60 17.12
C PHE A 8 12.16 17.40 16.62
N PRO A 9 12.91 18.09 17.51
CA PRO A 9 14.03 18.94 17.11
C PRO A 9 15.13 18.14 16.41
N ALA A 10 15.89 18.78 15.53
CA ALA A 10 17.00 18.15 14.82
C ALA A 10 18.22 17.89 15.73
N ARG A 11 18.21 18.40 16.96
CA ARG A 11 19.30 18.23 17.93
C ARG A 11 18.74 18.24 19.34
N VAL A 12 19.20 17.31 20.19
CA VAL A 12 18.79 17.18 21.59
C VAL A 12 20.00 17.01 22.49
N LYS A 13 19.93 17.50 23.73
CA LYS A 13 20.96 17.24 24.75
C LYS A 13 20.46 16.19 25.72
N VAL A 14 21.16 15.07 25.84
CA VAL A 14 20.80 13.98 26.75
C VAL A 14 21.47 14.18 28.11
N LEU A 15 20.72 14.08 29.20
CA LEU A 15 21.18 14.41 30.55
C LEU A 15 22.16 13.38 31.14
N GLU A 16 22.02 12.09 30.78
CA GLU A 16 22.80 11.00 31.38
C GLU A 16 24.16 10.71 30.72
N ALA A 17 24.43 11.28 29.54
CA ALA A 17 25.56 10.87 28.68
C ALA A 17 26.70 11.89 28.60
N GLY A 18 26.81 12.77 29.59
CA GLY A 18 27.57 14.01 29.43
C GLY A 18 26.78 14.98 28.56
N SER A 19 27.06 16.28 28.67
CA SER A 19 26.28 17.37 28.07
C SER A 19 26.31 17.43 26.52
N ASP A 20 26.74 16.37 25.86
CA ASP A 20 26.90 16.32 24.42
C ASP A 20 25.55 16.22 23.73
N ALA A 21 25.42 17.00 22.67
CA ALA A 21 24.18 17.14 21.95
C ALA A 21 24.17 16.17 20.77
N VAL A 22 23.17 15.31 20.73
CA VAL A 22 22.96 14.30 19.69
C VAL A 22 22.14 14.94 18.56
N GLU A 23 22.61 14.78 17.33
CA GLU A 23 21.95 15.33 16.13
C GLU A 23 21.03 14.27 15.49
N ALA A 24 20.08 14.73 14.69
CA ALA A 24 19.23 13.86 13.91
C ALA A 24 20.09 13.20 12.83
N TYR A 25 20.18 11.87 12.89
CA TYR A 25 20.84 11.09 11.84
C TYR A 25 19.97 11.10 10.57
N ASP A 26 18.65 10.92 10.75
CA ASP A 26 17.65 10.98 9.68
C ASP A 26 16.30 11.51 10.20
N GLU A 27 15.25 11.34 9.39
CA GLU A 27 13.89 11.78 9.74
C GLU A 27 13.30 11.01 10.94
N GLN A 28 13.75 9.78 11.20
CA GLN A 28 13.17 8.82 12.13
C GLN A 28 14.01 8.54 13.38
N ARG A 29 15.29 8.96 13.44
CA ARG A 29 16.16 8.77 14.63
C ARG A 29 17.23 9.83 14.83
N TYR A 30 17.68 9.91 16.08
CA TYR A 30 18.91 10.60 16.47
C TYR A 30 20.12 9.69 16.28
N ASP A 31 21.30 10.30 16.15
CA ASP A 31 22.58 9.63 16.06
C ASP A 31 22.90 8.82 17.33
N ASP A 32 23.91 7.96 17.25
CA ASP A 32 24.28 7.08 18.35
C ASP A 32 24.87 7.85 19.54
N LEU A 33 24.63 7.28 20.72
CA LEU A 33 25.14 7.79 21.98
C LEU A 33 26.14 6.79 22.54
N ASP A 34 27.41 7.20 22.57
CA ASP A 34 28.48 6.39 23.13
C ASP A 34 28.34 6.29 24.66
N LEU A 35 27.60 5.28 25.10
CA LEU A 35 27.45 4.93 26.50
C LEU A 35 28.46 3.84 26.88
N PRO A 36 29.13 3.92 28.04
CA PRO A 36 29.92 2.81 28.54
C PRO A 36 28.99 1.64 28.90
N TRP A 37 29.07 0.52 28.18
CA TRP A 37 28.22 -0.64 28.43
C TRP A 37 28.48 -1.22 29.83
N THR A 38 27.50 -1.11 30.72
CA THR A 38 27.52 -1.70 32.06
C THR A 38 26.49 -2.82 32.17
N SER A 39 26.66 -3.74 33.14
CA SER A 39 25.65 -4.77 33.41
C SER A 39 24.28 -4.16 33.73
N GLY A 40 24.26 -3.04 34.45
CA GLY A 40 23.03 -2.31 34.77
C GLY A 40 22.26 -1.86 33.53
N PHE A 41 22.94 -1.46 32.45
CA PHE A 41 22.29 -1.12 31.20
C PHE A 41 21.65 -2.33 30.53
N LEU A 42 22.25 -3.52 30.62
CA LEU A 42 21.72 -4.75 30.02
C LEU A 42 20.61 -5.40 30.86
N ASP A 43 20.75 -5.38 32.19
CA ASP A 43 19.84 -6.03 33.14
C ASP A 43 18.59 -5.18 33.44
N GLY A 44 18.70 -3.87 33.35
CA GLY A 44 17.68 -2.92 33.78
C GLY A 44 16.97 -2.20 32.63
N GLU A 45 15.94 -1.44 33.00
CA GLU A 45 15.39 -0.41 32.13
C GLU A 45 16.42 0.72 31.97
N LEU A 46 16.71 1.10 30.72
CA LEU A 46 17.49 2.28 30.40
C LEU A 46 16.51 3.42 30.06
N ARG A 47 16.65 4.55 30.74
CA ARG A 47 15.80 5.73 30.53
C ARG A 47 16.65 6.97 30.29
N LEU A 48 16.76 7.37 29.04
CA LEU A 48 17.47 8.59 28.66
C LEU A 48 16.48 9.74 28.62
N THR A 49 16.83 10.87 29.23
CA THR A 49 16.01 12.10 29.24
C THR A 49 16.78 13.24 28.60
N SER A 50 16.14 14.04 27.74
CA SER A 50 16.72 15.27 27.21
C SER A 50 16.43 16.49 28.08
N THR A 51 17.24 17.54 27.91
CA THR A 51 16.97 18.87 28.50
C THR A 51 15.63 19.46 28.07
N ASP A 52 15.14 19.06 26.90
CA ASP A 52 13.88 19.52 26.31
C ASP A 52 12.67 18.72 26.82
N GLY A 53 12.89 17.75 27.73
CA GLY A 53 11.85 16.93 28.35
C GLY A 53 11.46 15.69 27.56
N PHE A 54 12.16 15.35 26.48
CA PHE A 54 11.93 14.10 25.75
C PHE A 54 12.55 12.92 26.50
N GLN A 55 11.93 11.75 26.38
CA GLN A 55 12.39 10.54 27.05
C GLN A 55 12.43 9.36 26.09
N TRP A 56 13.53 8.63 26.14
CA TRP A 56 13.68 7.34 25.46
C TRP A 56 13.77 6.25 26.51
N LEU A 57 12.93 5.24 26.31
CA LEU A 57 12.83 4.11 27.21
C LEU A 57 13.24 2.84 26.48
N ARG A 58 14.12 2.08 27.10
CA ARG A 58 14.42 0.72 26.70
C ARG A 58 14.16 -0.19 27.89
N SER A 59 13.06 -0.94 27.83
CA SER A 59 12.71 -1.91 28.87
C SER A 59 13.80 -2.96 29.04
N ALA A 60 13.92 -3.51 30.25
CA ALA A 60 14.78 -4.64 30.53
C ALA A 60 14.40 -5.83 29.63
N ARG A 61 15.40 -6.55 29.12
CA ARG A 61 15.21 -7.74 28.28
C ARG A 61 16.12 -8.86 28.74
N GLN A 62 15.59 -10.08 28.71
CA GLN A 62 16.37 -11.28 29.01
C GLN A 62 17.30 -11.63 27.83
N VAL A 63 16.89 -11.27 26.61
CA VAL A 63 17.70 -11.40 25.39
C VAL A 63 17.64 -10.09 24.60
N HIS A 64 18.81 -9.55 24.28
CA HIS A 64 18.96 -8.42 23.36
C HIS A 64 19.18 -8.96 21.95
N ILE A 65 18.48 -8.41 20.96
CA ILE A 65 18.50 -8.89 19.59
C ILE A 65 19.07 -7.78 18.72
N PHE A 66 20.00 -8.15 17.85
CA PHE A 66 20.65 -7.26 16.91
C PHE A 66 20.58 -7.84 15.50
N ALA A 67 20.37 -6.97 14.51
CA ALA A 67 20.30 -7.36 13.10
C ALA A 67 21.06 -6.35 12.24
N GLN A 68 21.46 -6.78 11.04
CA GLN A 68 21.94 -5.83 10.04
C GLN A 68 20.77 -5.02 9.50
N ASP A 69 20.99 -3.71 9.37
CA ASP A 69 20.14 -2.83 8.58
C ASP A 69 20.91 -2.43 7.31
N PRO A 70 20.29 -2.46 6.12
CA PRO A 70 20.98 -2.09 4.87
C PRO A 70 21.55 -0.67 4.84
N ASN A 71 21.04 0.22 5.70
CA ASN A 71 21.47 1.61 5.79
C ASN A 71 22.54 1.82 6.88
N GLU A 72 22.87 0.78 7.65
CA GLU A 72 23.79 0.85 8.77
C GLU A 72 25.05 0.01 8.51
N PRO A 73 26.24 0.53 8.86
CA PRO A 73 27.48 -0.22 8.72
C PRO A 73 27.59 -1.36 9.75
N GLU A 74 26.91 -1.25 10.89
CA GLU A 74 27.01 -2.17 12.02
C GLU A 74 25.65 -2.80 12.38
N LEU A 75 25.66 -3.72 13.35
CA LEU A 75 24.44 -4.36 13.84
C LEU A 75 23.66 -3.38 14.73
N ILE A 76 22.37 -3.19 14.45
CA ILE A 76 21.49 -2.37 15.27
C ILE A 76 20.60 -3.22 16.16
N SER A 77 20.27 -2.69 17.34
CA SER A 77 19.33 -3.34 18.26
C SER A 77 17.90 -3.30 17.69
N THR A 78 17.25 -4.46 17.62
CA THR A 78 15.87 -4.60 17.17
C THR A 78 14.91 -4.95 18.32
N SER A 79 13.62 -4.70 18.14
CA SER A 79 12.59 -5.02 19.14
C SER A 79 12.26 -6.51 19.20
N ALA A 80 12.28 -7.18 18.05
CA ALA A 80 11.99 -8.59 17.90
C ALA A 80 12.78 -9.18 16.73
N ALA A 81 12.84 -10.50 16.71
CA ALA A 81 13.41 -11.27 15.62
C ALA A 81 12.48 -11.29 14.41
N ARG A 82 13.06 -11.33 13.21
CA ARG A 82 12.36 -11.46 11.95
C ARG A 82 12.82 -12.73 11.26
N ALA A 83 11.87 -13.47 10.67
CA ALA A 83 12.23 -14.69 9.98
C ALA A 83 13.07 -14.42 8.72
N GLY A 84 13.96 -15.35 8.40
CA GLY A 84 14.76 -15.36 7.18
C GLY A 84 15.95 -14.40 7.17
N ILE A 85 16.20 -13.66 8.25
CA ILE A 85 17.37 -12.78 8.38
C ILE A 85 18.22 -13.14 9.59
N ALA A 86 19.53 -12.92 9.47
CA ALA A 86 20.48 -13.26 10.50
C ALA A 86 20.48 -12.23 11.63
N HIS A 87 20.60 -12.74 12.84
CA HIS A 87 20.60 -11.98 14.08
C HIS A 87 21.75 -12.41 14.98
N THR A 88 22.17 -11.45 15.80
CA THR A 88 23.08 -11.67 16.93
C THR A 88 22.31 -11.44 18.22
N LEU A 89 22.42 -12.38 19.14
CA LEU A 89 21.75 -12.36 20.43
C LEU A 89 22.77 -12.08 21.53
N ILE A 90 22.36 -11.30 22.53
CA ILE A 90 23.12 -11.12 23.76
C ILE A 90 22.22 -11.53 24.92
N CYS A 91 22.63 -12.54 25.68
CA CYS A 91 21.88 -13.10 26.79
C CYS A 91 22.78 -13.38 27.99
N ARG A 92 22.20 -13.61 29.16
CA ARG A 92 22.95 -14.06 30.34
C ARG A 92 23.50 -15.46 30.08
N SER A 93 24.68 -15.75 30.63
CA SER A 93 25.32 -17.07 30.50
C SER A 93 24.43 -18.18 31.05
N GLY A 94 23.69 -17.93 32.14
CA GLY A 94 22.73 -18.89 32.71
C GLY A 94 21.50 -19.16 31.83
N ASP A 95 21.18 -18.29 30.88
CA ASP A 95 20.05 -18.43 29.97
C ASP A 95 20.44 -19.08 28.62
N ALA A 96 21.74 -19.29 28.37
CA ALA A 96 22.27 -19.65 27.06
C ALA A 96 21.64 -20.93 26.47
N GLU A 97 21.45 -21.96 27.30
CA GLU A 97 20.83 -23.20 26.84
C GLU A 97 19.34 -23.00 26.48
N THR A 98 18.63 -22.20 27.28
CA THR A 98 17.23 -21.86 26.98
C THR A 98 17.13 -21.06 25.68
N VAL A 99 18.09 -20.16 25.43
CA VAL A 99 18.17 -19.40 24.16
C VAL A 99 18.45 -20.32 22.97
N ARG A 100 19.34 -21.32 23.11
CA ARG A 100 19.60 -22.32 22.06
C ARG A 100 18.36 -23.17 21.76
N LEU A 101 17.65 -23.64 22.79
CA LEU A 101 16.40 -24.37 22.63
C LEU A 101 15.32 -23.52 21.96
N ALA A 102 15.19 -22.25 22.35
CA ALA A 102 14.28 -21.29 21.73
C ALA A 102 14.62 -21.05 20.25
N ALA A 103 15.91 -20.90 19.92
CA ALA A 103 16.36 -20.74 18.55
C ALA A 103 16.03 -21.97 17.69
N ALA A 104 16.31 -23.18 18.21
CA ALA A 104 15.97 -24.43 17.53
C ALA A 104 14.45 -24.57 17.29
N ALA A 105 13.61 -24.15 18.25
CA ALA A 105 12.16 -24.17 18.11
C ALA A 105 11.62 -23.27 16.98
N THR A 106 12.39 -22.24 16.58
CA THR A 106 12.08 -21.36 15.44
C THR A 106 12.69 -21.81 14.11
N GLY A 107 13.30 -23.01 14.09
CA GLY A 107 13.96 -23.56 12.90
C GLY A 107 15.29 -22.89 12.55
N SER A 108 15.90 -22.16 13.50
CA SER A 108 17.21 -21.55 13.29
C SER A 108 18.31 -22.61 13.25
N PRO A 109 19.38 -22.39 12.46
CA PRO A 109 20.63 -23.13 12.59
C PRO A 109 21.23 -23.02 14.01
N GLU A 110 22.17 -23.92 14.31
CA GLU A 110 22.90 -23.91 15.58
C GLU A 110 23.64 -22.58 15.79
N LEU A 111 23.48 -22.02 17.00
CA LEU A 111 24.08 -20.74 17.37
C LEU A 111 25.58 -20.89 17.64
N GLN A 112 26.36 -19.93 17.15
CA GLN A 112 27.78 -19.81 17.46
C GLN A 112 27.97 -18.95 18.71
N THR A 113 28.66 -19.48 19.72
CA THR A 113 29.02 -18.70 20.92
C THR A 113 30.35 -18.00 20.70
N HIS A 114 30.38 -16.71 21.01
CA HIS A 114 31.61 -15.94 21.03
C HIS A 114 32.07 -15.75 22.46
N GLU A 115 33.11 -16.48 22.83
CA GLU A 115 33.75 -16.32 24.14
C GLU A 115 34.60 -15.05 24.17
N HIS A 116 34.70 -14.40 25.33
CA HIS A 116 35.58 -13.25 25.57
C HIS A 116 35.34 -12.02 24.65
N TRP A 117 34.11 -11.81 24.21
CA TRP A 117 33.75 -10.62 23.43
C TRP A 117 34.07 -9.33 24.21
N GLN A 118 34.86 -8.44 23.60
CA GLN A 118 35.23 -7.16 24.23
C GLN A 118 34.03 -6.20 24.22
N GLY A 119 33.81 -5.52 25.35
CA GLY A 119 32.72 -4.54 25.48
C GLY A 119 31.41 -5.10 26.05
N ILE A 120 31.33 -6.41 26.34
CA ILE A 120 30.19 -7.02 27.03
C ILE A 120 30.55 -7.31 28.50
N PRO A 121 29.69 -6.95 29.47
CA PRO A 121 29.92 -7.23 30.89
C PRO A 121 30.07 -8.73 31.18
N GLY A 122 30.87 -9.07 32.18
CA GLY A 122 31.00 -10.45 32.66
C GLY A 122 29.65 -11.06 33.04
N GLY A 123 29.45 -12.35 32.74
CA GLY A 123 28.18 -13.05 32.96
C GLY A 123 27.19 -13.00 31.78
N TRP A 124 27.56 -12.33 30.69
CA TRP A 124 26.79 -12.29 29.44
C TRP A 124 27.54 -12.98 28.31
N LEU A 125 26.80 -13.47 27.32
CA LEU A 125 27.32 -14.14 26.13
C LEU A 125 26.75 -13.52 24.87
N VAL A 126 27.55 -13.54 23.82
CA VAL A 126 27.14 -13.19 22.45
C VAL A 126 26.96 -14.48 21.67
N LEU A 127 25.77 -14.65 21.08
CA LEU A 127 25.40 -15.80 20.26
C LEU A 127 25.05 -15.30 18.85
N SER A 128 25.78 -15.72 17.81
CA SER A 128 25.49 -15.33 16.42
C SER A 128 24.92 -16.48 15.60
N GLY A 129 24.46 -16.15 14.39
CA GLY A 129 23.91 -17.14 13.45
C GLY A 129 22.43 -17.43 13.69
N TYR A 130 21.78 -16.68 14.59
CA TYR A 130 20.34 -16.83 14.83
C TYR A 130 19.57 -16.38 13.59
N THR A 131 18.97 -17.32 12.86
CA THR A 131 18.24 -17.04 11.62
C THR A 131 16.93 -17.82 11.68
N PRO A 132 15.91 -17.30 12.39
CA PRO A 132 14.67 -18.04 12.55
C PRO A 132 13.99 -18.23 11.19
N ALA A 133 13.48 -19.43 10.92
CA ALA A 133 12.78 -19.74 9.68
C ALA A 133 11.26 -19.57 9.82
N HIS A 134 10.75 -19.79 11.03
CA HIS A 134 9.32 -19.82 11.31
C HIS A 134 9.01 -19.50 12.77
N ALA A 135 7.73 -19.26 13.07
CA ALA A 135 7.25 -19.10 14.44
C ALA A 135 7.53 -20.35 15.30
N ALA A 136 7.78 -20.17 16.60
CA ALA A 136 8.00 -21.29 17.51
C ALA A 136 6.70 -22.07 17.77
N THR A 137 6.81 -23.37 18.02
CA THR A 137 5.67 -24.19 18.46
C THR A 137 6.12 -25.20 19.53
N PRO A 138 5.62 -25.09 20.78
CA PRO A 138 4.72 -24.05 21.30
C PRO A 138 5.36 -22.65 21.34
N PRO A 139 4.58 -21.56 21.53
CA PRO A 139 5.13 -20.22 21.73
C PRO A 139 6.21 -20.17 22.81
N LEU A 140 7.20 -19.32 22.60
CA LEU A 140 8.27 -19.11 23.56
C LEU A 140 7.73 -18.49 24.87
N SER A 141 8.40 -18.79 25.97
CA SER A 141 8.04 -18.20 27.27
C SER A 141 8.27 -16.69 27.28
N ALA A 142 7.58 -15.97 28.19
CA ALA A 142 7.47 -14.52 28.16
C ALA A 142 8.81 -13.76 28.03
N GLY A 143 9.88 -14.25 28.66
CA GLY A 143 11.21 -13.64 28.60
C GLY A 143 11.92 -13.78 27.24
N PHE A 144 11.50 -14.72 26.40
CA PHE A 144 12.09 -15.02 25.10
C PHE A 144 11.15 -14.75 23.92
N ARG A 145 9.95 -14.21 24.17
CA ARG A 145 8.95 -13.92 23.13
C ARG A 145 9.49 -13.07 21.98
N THR A 146 10.39 -12.13 22.27
CA THR A 146 10.98 -11.28 21.22
C THR A 146 11.85 -12.07 20.25
N MET A 147 12.28 -13.29 20.59
CA MET A 147 12.93 -14.19 19.64
C MET A 147 11.93 -14.86 18.71
N ASP A 148 10.65 -14.97 19.08
CA ASP A 148 9.66 -15.63 18.23
C ASP A 148 9.26 -14.70 17.08
N PRO A 149 9.57 -15.02 15.81
CA PRO A 149 9.07 -14.23 14.69
C PRO A 149 7.53 -14.34 14.55
N GLY A 150 6.89 -15.27 15.28
CA GLY A 150 5.45 -15.45 15.39
C GLY A 150 4.70 -14.25 15.96
N GLU A 151 5.32 -13.45 16.83
CA GLU A 151 4.72 -12.22 17.38
C GLU A 151 4.48 -11.17 16.27
N GLY A 152 5.16 -11.29 15.13
CA GLY A 152 4.99 -10.44 13.95
C GLY A 152 4.26 -11.12 12.78
N LEU A 153 3.51 -12.20 13.01
CA LEU A 153 2.70 -12.82 11.96
C LEU A 153 1.67 -11.83 11.42
N GLU A 154 1.64 -11.69 10.11
CA GLU A 154 0.68 -10.87 9.39
C GLU A 154 -0.05 -11.71 8.34
N ILE A 155 -1.35 -11.48 8.24
CA ILE A 155 -2.20 -12.03 7.17
C ILE A 155 -2.45 -10.90 6.17
N SER A 156 -1.95 -11.06 4.96
CA SER A 156 -2.19 -10.13 3.86
C SER A 156 -3.02 -10.78 2.75
N PHE A 157 -3.72 -9.94 1.99
CA PHE A 157 -4.53 -10.34 0.85
C PHE A 157 -4.01 -9.66 -0.39
N GLU A 158 -3.48 -10.43 -1.32
CA GLU A 158 -2.82 -9.92 -2.52
C GLU A 158 -3.63 -10.22 -3.78
N GLY A 159 -3.75 -9.23 -4.67
CA GLY A 159 -4.52 -9.38 -5.91
C GLY A 159 -6.02 -9.53 -5.66
N GLY A 160 -6.68 -10.34 -6.49
CA GLY A 160 -8.14 -10.43 -6.55
C GLY A 160 -8.80 -9.15 -7.11
N LEU A 161 -10.12 -9.17 -7.21
CA LEU A 161 -10.91 -7.99 -7.59
C LEU A 161 -11.62 -7.44 -6.36
N ALA A 162 -10.98 -6.50 -5.65
CA ALA A 162 -11.56 -5.86 -4.47
C ALA A 162 -12.75 -4.96 -4.84
N VAL A 163 -13.90 -5.21 -4.22
CA VAL A 163 -15.13 -4.41 -4.35
C VAL A 163 -15.17 -3.31 -3.30
N ARG A 164 -14.75 -3.61 -2.06
CA ARG A 164 -14.64 -2.65 -0.95
C ARG A 164 -13.76 -3.21 0.16
N GLY A 165 -12.66 -2.54 0.51
CA GLY A 165 -11.78 -3.02 1.57
C GLY A 165 -11.37 -4.49 1.34
N ARG A 166 -11.54 -5.34 2.36
CA ARG A 166 -11.32 -6.80 2.28
C ARG A 166 -12.51 -7.59 1.72
N ALA A 167 -13.35 -6.97 0.90
CA ALA A 167 -14.43 -7.63 0.16
C ALA A 167 -14.05 -7.77 -1.32
N TYR A 168 -14.14 -8.98 -1.87
CA TYR A 168 -13.68 -9.34 -3.22
C TYR A 168 -14.81 -9.95 -4.04
N ALA A 169 -14.78 -9.76 -5.36
CA ALA A 169 -15.81 -10.31 -6.24
C ALA A 169 -15.72 -11.83 -6.34
N ALA A 170 -16.87 -12.51 -6.33
CA ALA A 170 -16.94 -13.94 -6.64
C ALA A 170 -16.24 -14.28 -7.97
N GLY A 171 -15.48 -15.38 -7.98
CA GLY A 171 -14.64 -15.77 -9.12
C GLY A 171 -13.28 -15.07 -9.21
N HIS A 172 -13.05 -14.03 -8.39
CA HIS A 172 -11.80 -13.29 -8.32
C HIS A 172 -11.33 -13.05 -6.87
N PRO A 173 -11.15 -14.12 -6.06
CA PRO A 173 -10.72 -14.01 -4.67
C PRO A 173 -9.26 -13.50 -4.57
N PRO A 174 -8.84 -12.96 -3.42
CA PRO A 174 -7.44 -12.60 -3.19
C PRO A 174 -6.57 -13.84 -2.97
N ARG A 175 -5.26 -13.72 -3.08
CA ARG A 175 -4.31 -14.68 -2.51
C ARG A 175 -4.12 -14.38 -1.03
N ILE A 176 -4.24 -15.39 -0.17
CA ILE A 176 -4.05 -15.27 1.28
C ILE A 176 -2.59 -15.60 1.60
N ILE A 177 -1.83 -14.60 2.03
CA ILE A 177 -0.40 -14.73 2.34
C ILE A 177 -0.20 -14.56 3.84
N VAL A 178 0.62 -15.43 4.42
CA VAL A 178 1.01 -15.35 5.83
C VAL A 178 2.51 -15.12 5.89
N THR A 179 2.90 -13.98 6.48
CA THR A 179 4.30 -13.58 6.59
C THR A 179 4.64 -13.26 8.04
N PRO A 180 5.73 -13.79 8.59
CA PRO A 180 6.58 -14.85 8.02
C PRO A 180 5.85 -16.20 7.94
N ALA A 181 6.48 -17.23 7.37
CA ALA A 181 5.89 -18.56 7.31
C ALA A 181 5.48 -19.02 8.74
N PRO A 182 4.24 -19.50 8.93
CA PRO A 182 3.69 -19.79 10.26
C PRO A 182 4.32 -21.01 10.95
N GLY A 183 5.20 -21.75 10.27
CA GLY A 183 5.85 -22.94 10.83
C GLY A 183 4.83 -24.04 11.09
N ALA A 184 4.76 -24.49 12.35
CA ALA A 184 3.79 -25.49 12.78
C ALA A 184 2.47 -24.90 13.32
N ALA A 185 2.30 -23.56 13.28
CA ALA A 185 1.03 -22.95 13.66
C ALA A 185 -0.10 -23.40 12.71
N SER A 186 -1.28 -23.67 13.27
CA SER A 186 -2.41 -24.12 12.46
C SER A 186 -3.04 -22.92 11.78
N VAL A 187 -3.09 -22.94 10.45
CA VAL A 187 -3.84 -21.98 9.65
C VAL A 187 -5.19 -22.58 9.30
N THR A 188 -6.27 -21.87 9.60
CA THR A 188 -7.62 -22.26 9.18
C THR A 188 -8.28 -21.11 8.42
N ILE A 189 -9.15 -21.44 7.46
CA ILE A 189 -9.99 -20.48 6.76
C ILE A 189 -11.45 -20.93 6.92
N GLY A 190 -12.28 -20.09 7.54
CA GLY A 190 -13.66 -20.43 7.87
C GLY A 190 -13.77 -21.62 8.83
N GLY A 191 -12.77 -21.80 9.71
CA GLY A 191 -12.68 -22.95 10.63
C GLY A 191 -12.24 -24.27 9.99
N ILE A 192 -11.91 -24.27 8.70
CA ILE A 192 -11.40 -25.45 7.98
C ILE A 192 -9.88 -25.33 7.85
N ALA A 193 -9.15 -26.41 8.10
CA ALA A 193 -7.70 -26.45 7.93
C ALA A 193 -7.30 -26.01 6.52
N ALA A 194 -6.39 -25.03 6.46
CA ALA A 194 -5.89 -24.49 5.21
C ALA A 194 -4.60 -25.20 4.78
N GLU A 195 -4.40 -25.27 3.47
CA GLU A 195 -3.22 -25.86 2.84
C GLU A 195 -2.44 -24.78 2.09
N LEU A 196 -1.11 -24.85 2.21
CA LEU A 196 -0.20 -23.99 1.47
C LEU A 196 -0.08 -24.49 0.03
N SER A 197 -0.53 -23.68 -0.92
CA SER A 197 -0.46 -23.95 -2.34
C SER A 197 0.96 -23.73 -2.89
N SER A 198 1.25 -24.28 -4.06
CA SER A 198 2.57 -24.18 -4.71
C SER A 198 2.99 -22.75 -5.07
N ASP A 199 2.03 -21.83 -5.16
CA ASP A 199 2.26 -20.41 -5.39
C ASP A 199 2.46 -19.62 -4.08
N GLY A 200 2.50 -20.29 -2.92
CA GLY A 200 2.67 -19.68 -1.60
C GLY A 200 1.39 -19.10 -0.98
N ALA A 201 0.22 -19.28 -1.61
CA ALA A 201 -1.06 -18.87 -1.06
C ALA A 201 -1.71 -19.96 -0.20
N TRP A 202 -2.36 -19.57 0.90
CA TRP A 202 -3.16 -20.46 1.73
C TRP A 202 -4.57 -20.59 1.18
N THR A 203 -5.08 -21.82 1.08
CA THR A 203 -6.44 -22.11 0.60
C THR A 203 -7.11 -23.16 1.47
N ALA A 204 -8.44 -23.16 1.57
CA ALA A 204 -9.20 -24.21 2.25
C ALA A 204 -10.51 -24.46 1.51
N PRO A 205 -11.12 -25.66 1.56
CA PRO A 205 -12.38 -25.92 0.87
C PRO A 205 -13.45 -24.84 1.09
N GLY A 206 -13.86 -24.17 0.00
CA GLY A 206 -14.91 -23.14 0.04
C GLY A 206 -14.46 -21.72 0.41
N TRP A 207 -13.16 -21.49 0.60
CA TRP A 207 -12.58 -20.18 0.93
C TRP A 207 -12.90 -19.05 -0.06
N ASP A 208 -13.22 -19.41 -1.31
CA ASP A 208 -13.51 -18.51 -2.43
C ASP A 208 -15.01 -18.38 -2.73
N LYS A 209 -15.88 -19.03 -1.96
CA LYS A 209 -17.34 -18.99 -2.16
C LYS A 209 -17.92 -17.69 -1.60
N PRO A 210 -19.06 -17.19 -2.13
CA PRO A 210 -19.72 -16.02 -1.57
C PRO A 210 -20.03 -16.14 -0.08
N GLY A 211 -19.77 -15.07 0.67
CA GLY A 211 -19.97 -15.00 2.12
C GLY A 211 -18.78 -14.40 2.87
N GLN A 212 -18.91 -14.35 4.19
CA GLN A 212 -17.82 -13.95 5.08
C GLN A 212 -16.92 -15.13 5.39
N HIS A 213 -15.62 -14.85 5.43
CA HIS A 213 -14.56 -15.80 5.75
C HIS A 213 -13.63 -15.20 6.78
N MET A 214 -12.96 -16.06 7.53
CA MET A 214 -11.97 -15.67 8.52
C MET A 214 -10.76 -16.56 8.38
N VAL A 215 -9.59 -15.93 8.29
CA VAL A 215 -8.30 -16.62 8.35
C VAL A 215 -7.83 -16.55 9.79
N ASP A 216 -7.62 -17.69 10.42
CA ASP A 216 -7.12 -17.80 11.79
C ASP A 216 -5.78 -18.52 11.79
N ILE A 217 -4.78 -17.91 12.43
CA ILE A 217 -3.52 -18.58 12.75
C ILE A 217 -3.50 -18.83 14.25
N VAL A 218 -3.31 -20.09 14.65
CA VAL A 218 -3.24 -20.45 16.06
C VAL A 218 -1.88 -21.09 16.37
N PRO A 219 -1.08 -20.49 17.27
CA PRO A 219 -1.26 -19.17 17.89
C PRO A 219 -0.93 -18.04 16.91
N GLY A 220 -1.65 -16.92 16.97
CA GLY A 220 -1.42 -15.82 16.02
C GLY A 220 -2.63 -14.90 15.80
N PRO A 221 -2.56 -14.06 14.74
CA PRO A 221 -3.63 -13.15 14.38
C PRO A 221 -4.79 -13.88 13.69
N SER A 222 -5.94 -13.19 13.70
CA SER A 222 -7.14 -13.55 12.95
C SER A 222 -7.56 -12.39 12.08
N VAL A 223 -7.93 -12.66 10.83
CA VAL A 223 -8.37 -11.62 9.89
C VAL A 223 -9.53 -12.09 9.03
N SER A 224 -10.61 -11.29 9.01
CA SER A 224 -11.78 -11.54 8.17
C SER A 224 -11.69 -10.88 6.79
N TYR A 225 -12.27 -11.55 5.79
CA TYR A 225 -12.53 -11.03 4.45
C TYR A 225 -13.91 -11.50 3.96
N GLU A 226 -14.39 -10.93 2.87
CA GLU A 226 -15.68 -11.26 2.28
C GLU A 226 -15.50 -11.59 0.79
N ILE A 227 -16.22 -12.61 0.32
CA ILE A 227 -16.47 -12.80 -1.11
C ILE A 227 -17.89 -12.32 -1.39
N ALA A 228 -18.01 -11.18 -2.07
CA ALA A 228 -19.27 -10.65 -2.51
C ALA A 228 -19.84 -11.57 -3.61
N ALA A 229 -21.05 -12.08 -3.39
CA ALA A 229 -21.80 -12.74 -4.45
C ALA A 229 -21.93 -11.81 -5.66
N ASP A 230 -22.03 -12.38 -6.87
CA ASP A 230 -22.29 -11.58 -8.07
C ASP A 230 -23.60 -10.80 -7.87
N PRO A 231 -23.56 -9.45 -7.83
CA PRO A 231 -24.74 -8.64 -7.63
C PRO A 231 -25.78 -8.86 -8.74
N TRP A 232 -25.35 -9.29 -9.94
CA TRP A 232 -26.25 -9.67 -11.02
C TRP A 232 -27.21 -10.81 -10.63
N LEU A 233 -26.78 -11.72 -9.75
CA LEU A 233 -27.59 -12.84 -9.27
C LEU A 233 -28.55 -12.45 -8.13
N SER A 234 -28.42 -11.24 -7.58
CA SER A 234 -29.19 -10.76 -6.42
C SER A 234 -29.91 -9.42 -6.67
N GLY A 235 -30.27 -9.14 -7.92
CA GLY A 235 -31.08 -7.97 -8.30
C GLY A 235 -30.30 -6.75 -8.78
N GLY A 236 -28.98 -6.87 -8.94
CA GLY A 236 -28.07 -5.82 -9.41
C GLY A 236 -27.24 -5.18 -8.30
N TRP A 237 -26.43 -4.18 -8.65
CA TRP A 237 -25.61 -3.45 -7.69
C TRP A 237 -26.45 -2.49 -6.85
N ASP A 238 -26.20 -2.46 -5.53
CA ASP A 238 -26.75 -1.43 -4.65
C ASP A 238 -26.17 -0.07 -5.00
N PHE A 239 -27.06 0.87 -5.30
CA PHE A 239 -26.69 2.25 -5.59
C PHE A 239 -26.55 3.02 -4.27
N TRP A 240 -25.44 3.73 -4.10
CA TRP A 240 -25.22 4.60 -2.95
C TRP A 240 -24.78 5.99 -3.39
N ASP A 241 -25.21 7.01 -2.63
CA ASP A 241 -24.79 8.39 -2.85
C ASP A 241 -23.38 8.56 -2.33
N ALA A 242 -22.40 8.49 -3.22
CA ALA A 242 -20.99 8.44 -2.84
C ALA A 242 -20.51 9.69 -2.06
N HIS A 243 -21.26 10.81 -2.06
CA HIS A 243 -20.81 12.05 -1.43
C HIS A 243 -21.95 12.94 -0.87
N PRO A 244 -22.55 12.54 0.26
CA PRO A 244 -23.73 13.21 0.81
C PRO A 244 -23.49 14.67 1.24
N GLN A 245 -22.24 15.11 1.40
CA GLN A 245 -21.87 16.41 1.97
C GLN A 245 -21.40 17.44 0.93
N ARG A 246 -21.33 17.07 -0.36
CA ARG A 246 -20.72 17.90 -1.42
C ARG A 246 -21.63 18.27 -2.58
N PHE A 247 -22.91 17.94 -2.47
CA PHE A 247 -23.94 18.26 -3.44
C PHE A 247 -24.99 19.11 -2.72
N GLY A 248 -25.09 20.40 -3.06
CA GLY A 248 -26.02 21.31 -2.40
C GLY A 248 -27.48 20.94 -2.68
N ASN A 249 -28.38 21.28 -1.74
CA ASN A 249 -29.82 20.95 -1.75
C ASN A 249 -30.65 21.79 -2.76
N GLY A 250 -30.02 22.33 -3.81
CA GLY A 250 -30.66 23.22 -4.77
C GLY A 250 -31.67 22.48 -5.65
N ALA A 251 -32.96 22.77 -5.48
CA ALA A 251 -34.01 22.21 -6.32
C ALA A 251 -33.88 22.72 -7.77
N GLY A 252 -33.69 21.78 -8.72
CA GLY A 252 -33.76 22.06 -10.15
C GLY A 252 -32.45 21.94 -10.92
N GLU A 253 -31.34 21.62 -10.25
CA GLU A 253 -30.07 21.46 -10.94
C GLU A 253 -29.93 20.03 -11.52
N PRO A 254 -29.55 19.86 -12.81
CA PRO A 254 -29.50 18.56 -13.49
C PRO A 254 -28.67 17.49 -12.78
N TRP A 255 -27.67 17.92 -12.00
CA TRP A 255 -26.78 17.06 -11.22
C TRP A 255 -27.38 16.51 -9.92
N ALA A 256 -28.55 17.01 -9.48
CA ALA A 256 -29.23 16.58 -8.25
C ALA A 256 -29.78 15.14 -8.29
N ARG A 257 -29.56 14.40 -9.38
CA ARG A 257 -30.20 13.10 -9.63
C ARG A 257 -29.24 12.02 -10.15
N ALA A 258 -27.94 12.30 -10.29
CA ALA A 258 -26.97 11.35 -10.85
C ALA A 258 -26.39 10.41 -9.78
N ARG A 259 -26.59 9.10 -9.95
CA ARG A 259 -26.12 8.02 -9.06
C ARG A 259 -24.92 7.33 -9.71
N ILE A 260 -23.74 7.28 -9.08
CA ILE A 260 -22.49 6.88 -9.75
C ILE A 260 -21.87 5.57 -9.23
N CYS A 261 -21.86 4.50 -10.04
CA CYS A 261 -20.93 3.34 -9.96
C CYS A 261 -20.20 3.12 -11.31
N GLY A 262 -18.86 3.13 -11.33
CA GLY A 262 -18.03 2.90 -12.53
C GLY A 262 -17.58 4.17 -13.29
N ALA A 263 -16.66 4.02 -14.25
CA ALA A 263 -16.02 5.15 -14.95
C ALA A 263 -16.95 5.93 -15.89
N LEU A 264 -18.08 5.33 -16.32
CA LEU A 264 -19.02 5.90 -17.28
C LEU A 264 -20.45 5.56 -16.89
N ILE A 265 -21.30 6.57 -16.74
CA ILE A 265 -22.66 6.40 -16.23
C ILE A 265 -23.60 7.32 -16.97
N ARG A 266 -24.82 6.85 -17.23
CA ARG A 266 -25.86 7.72 -17.79
C ARG A 266 -26.60 8.46 -16.70
N GLY A 267 -26.63 9.78 -16.83
CA GLY A 267 -27.44 10.67 -16.04
C GLY A 267 -28.93 10.58 -16.42
N PRO A 268 -29.79 11.17 -15.59
CA PRO A 268 -31.25 11.06 -15.71
C PRO A 268 -31.85 11.84 -16.89
N ALA A 269 -31.09 12.68 -17.59
CA ALA A 269 -31.46 13.32 -18.85
C ALA A 269 -30.72 12.70 -20.05
N ASP A 270 -30.23 11.45 -19.90
CA ASP A 270 -29.42 10.69 -20.88
C ASP A 270 -28.05 11.33 -21.19
N GLU A 271 -27.61 12.28 -20.36
CA GLU A 271 -26.24 12.80 -20.38
C GLU A 271 -25.25 11.74 -19.89
N THR A 272 -24.02 11.78 -20.36
CA THR A 272 -23.00 10.82 -19.92
C THR A 272 -22.12 11.47 -18.87
N VAL A 273 -21.98 10.85 -17.70
CA VAL A 273 -21.05 11.24 -16.65
C VAL A 273 -19.79 10.41 -16.79
N LEU A 274 -18.63 11.07 -16.91
CA LEU A 274 -17.33 10.42 -16.92
C LEU A 274 -16.59 10.72 -15.62
N ALA A 275 -16.04 9.69 -14.99
CA ALA A 275 -15.14 9.78 -13.85
C ALA A 275 -13.79 9.09 -14.18
N ALA A 276 -12.69 9.73 -13.79
CA ALA A 276 -11.34 9.20 -13.95
C ALA A 276 -10.48 9.57 -12.74
N GLU A 277 -9.42 8.80 -12.45
CA GLU A 277 -8.46 9.14 -11.40
C GLU A 277 -7.86 10.55 -11.62
N THR A 278 -7.80 11.36 -10.57
CA THR A 278 -7.39 12.77 -10.66
C THR A 278 -5.95 12.93 -11.15
N GLN A 279 -5.77 13.80 -12.14
CA GLN A 279 -4.47 14.30 -12.59
C GLN A 279 -4.54 15.83 -12.78
N GLN A 280 -3.40 16.51 -12.88
CA GLN A 280 -3.34 17.98 -12.92
C GLN A 280 -4.22 18.60 -14.03
N THR A 281 -4.41 17.89 -15.15
CA THR A 281 -5.30 18.30 -16.23
C THR A 281 -5.91 17.05 -16.87
N LEU A 282 -7.23 16.98 -16.94
CA LEU A 282 -7.94 15.89 -17.60
C LEU A 282 -9.03 16.43 -18.51
N VAL A 283 -9.04 15.96 -19.75
CA VAL A 283 -10.07 16.32 -20.73
C VAL A 283 -10.62 15.06 -21.38
N ALA A 284 -11.93 14.87 -21.27
CA ALA A 284 -12.65 13.86 -22.03
C ALA A 284 -12.88 14.35 -23.46
N LEU A 285 -12.56 13.52 -24.44
CA LEU A 285 -12.66 13.84 -25.86
C LEU A 285 -13.50 12.81 -26.59
N GLY A 286 -14.53 13.27 -27.30
CA GLY A 286 -15.28 12.42 -28.23
C GLY A 286 -14.48 12.08 -29.48
N ALA A 287 -14.95 11.07 -30.23
CA ALA A 287 -14.23 10.55 -31.39
C ALA A 287 -14.19 11.54 -32.57
N ARG A 288 -15.17 12.44 -32.64
CA ARG A 288 -15.40 13.34 -33.78
C ARG A 288 -15.66 14.80 -33.41
N ALA A 289 -16.12 15.05 -32.19
CA ALA A 289 -16.44 16.34 -31.57
C ALA A 289 -16.58 16.13 -30.05
N GLY A 290 -16.74 17.21 -29.27
CA GLY A 290 -16.96 17.17 -27.83
C GLY A 290 -15.66 17.13 -27.04
N ALA A 291 -15.36 18.20 -26.33
CA ALA A 291 -14.30 18.26 -25.34
C ALA A 291 -14.87 18.72 -23.99
N THR A 292 -14.55 18.00 -22.92
CA THR A 292 -15.01 18.35 -21.58
C THR A 292 -13.87 18.24 -20.58
N PRO A 293 -13.43 19.35 -19.99
CA PRO A 293 -12.46 19.30 -18.89
C PRO A 293 -13.13 18.64 -17.67
N LEU A 294 -12.46 17.63 -17.12
CA LEU A 294 -12.89 16.98 -15.88
C LEU A 294 -12.40 17.79 -14.69
N ARG A 295 -13.29 17.99 -13.71
CA ARG A 295 -12.97 18.78 -12.51
C ARG A 295 -12.58 17.84 -11.38
N PRO A 296 -11.43 18.09 -10.71
CA PRO A 296 -11.04 17.28 -9.56
C PRO A 296 -12.05 17.44 -8.45
N ARG A 297 -12.33 16.33 -7.80
CA ARG A 297 -13.12 16.30 -6.59
C ARG A 297 -12.20 16.47 -5.40
N ALA A 298 -12.60 17.26 -4.42
CA ALA A 298 -11.78 17.42 -3.22
C ALA A 298 -12.05 16.34 -2.14
N ASP A 299 -12.97 15.40 -2.37
CA ASP A 299 -13.45 14.36 -1.42
C ASP A 299 -13.08 12.95 -1.87
N SER A 300 -12.43 12.85 -3.02
CA SER A 300 -12.02 11.58 -3.62
C SER A 300 -10.94 11.86 -4.64
N THR A 301 -10.05 10.91 -4.89
CA THR A 301 -8.96 10.98 -5.87
C THR A 301 -9.45 10.82 -7.31
N VAL A 302 -10.63 11.36 -7.65
CA VAL A 302 -11.22 11.29 -8.99
C VAL A 302 -11.62 12.68 -9.52
N SER A 303 -11.49 12.87 -10.83
CA SER A 303 -12.00 14.02 -11.56
C SER A 303 -13.23 13.62 -12.37
N VAL A 304 -14.26 14.48 -12.40
CA VAL A 304 -15.57 14.17 -12.99
C VAL A 304 -15.99 15.26 -13.98
N GLY A 305 -16.74 14.87 -15.02
CA GLY A 305 -17.31 15.78 -15.99
C GLY A 305 -18.53 15.21 -16.71
N LEU A 306 -19.41 16.11 -17.16
CA LEU A 306 -20.60 15.78 -17.96
C LEU A 306 -20.24 15.90 -19.44
N VAL A 307 -20.35 14.78 -20.17
CA VAL A 307 -20.08 14.70 -21.59
C VAL A 307 -21.38 14.47 -22.36
N ALA A 308 -21.57 15.25 -23.43
CA ALA A 308 -22.76 15.18 -24.28
C ALA A 308 -22.80 13.91 -25.16
N GLU A 309 -21.65 13.30 -25.40
CA GLU A 309 -21.49 12.05 -26.14
C GLU A 309 -20.46 11.16 -25.42
N PRO A 310 -20.52 9.82 -25.57
CA PRO A 310 -19.51 8.93 -25.02
C PRO A 310 -18.09 9.32 -25.49
N PRO A 311 -17.15 9.56 -24.56
CA PRO A 311 -15.82 10.00 -24.90
C PRO A 311 -15.04 8.81 -25.46
N ALA A 312 -14.32 9.03 -26.55
CA ALA A 312 -13.45 8.00 -27.13
C ALA A 312 -12.04 8.04 -26.53
N PHE A 313 -11.61 9.22 -26.07
CA PHE A 313 -10.28 9.43 -25.53
C PHE A 313 -10.32 10.19 -24.21
N LEU A 314 -9.37 9.89 -23.34
CA LEU A 314 -9.02 10.73 -22.21
C LEU A 314 -7.66 11.37 -22.47
N LEU A 315 -7.60 12.70 -22.42
CA LEU A 315 -6.35 13.44 -22.50
C LEU A 315 -5.89 13.80 -21.09
N SER A 316 -4.69 13.34 -20.74
CA SER A 316 -3.94 13.85 -19.60
C SER A 316 -2.76 14.64 -20.13
N ALA A 317 -2.66 15.94 -19.81
CA ALA A 317 -1.66 16.82 -20.43
C ALA A 317 -1.21 17.99 -19.53
N THR A 318 -0.17 17.79 -18.73
CA THR A 318 0.24 18.71 -17.67
C THR A 318 1.23 19.81 -18.08
N GLY A 319 1.73 19.80 -19.33
CA GLY A 319 2.73 20.78 -19.80
C GLY A 319 2.90 20.79 -21.32
N PRO A 320 3.88 21.53 -21.89
CA PRO A 320 4.05 21.64 -23.33
C PRO A 320 4.80 20.47 -23.97
N ARG A 321 5.54 19.65 -23.20
CA ARG A 321 6.40 18.59 -23.73
C ARG A 321 5.63 17.30 -24.06
N ARG A 322 6.21 16.46 -24.93
CA ARG A 322 5.65 15.14 -25.31
C ARG A 322 5.52 14.19 -24.12
N SER A 323 6.51 14.16 -23.23
CA SER A 323 6.55 13.31 -22.05
C SER A 323 5.57 13.73 -20.94
N GLN A 324 5.02 14.93 -21.03
CA GLN A 324 4.12 15.52 -20.03
C GLN A 324 2.64 15.36 -20.43
N GLY A 325 2.32 14.27 -21.13
CA GLY A 325 0.94 13.97 -21.48
C GLY A 325 0.79 12.68 -22.26
N ARG A 326 -0.44 12.17 -22.27
CA ARG A 326 -0.83 10.96 -22.98
C ARG A 326 -2.27 11.06 -23.44
N VAL A 327 -2.56 10.39 -24.55
CA VAL A 327 -3.93 10.13 -25.02
C VAL A 327 -4.23 8.70 -24.64
N ILE A 328 -5.31 8.46 -23.90
CA ILE A 328 -5.74 7.12 -23.48
C ILE A 328 -6.94 6.76 -24.34
N TRP A 329 -6.88 5.61 -25.02
CA TRP A 329 -8.02 5.05 -25.74
C TRP A 329 -8.99 4.39 -24.75
N LEU A 330 -10.26 4.81 -24.77
CA LEU A 330 -11.27 4.29 -23.84
C LEU A 330 -12.05 3.10 -24.40
N GLY A 331 -11.91 2.77 -25.69
CA GLY A 331 -12.63 1.65 -26.31
C GLY A 331 -14.15 1.85 -26.46
N LEU A 332 -14.67 3.02 -26.07
CA LEU A 332 -16.11 3.27 -26.03
C LEU A 332 -16.67 3.47 -27.44
N THR A 333 -17.84 2.87 -27.70
CA THR A 333 -18.51 2.97 -28.99
C THR A 333 -18.93 4.43 -29.24
N PRO A 334 -18.53 5.05 -30.37
CA PRO A 334 -18.96 6.40 -30.70
C PRO A 334 -20.48 6.49 -30.81
N ALA A 335 -21.06 7.65 -30.48
CA ALA A 335 -22.46 7.92 -30.72
C ALA A 335 -22.84 7.64 -32.19
N GLN A 336 -23.96 6.95 -32.41
CA GLN A 336 -24.42 6.57 -33.76
C GLN A 336 -24.72 7.79 -34.64
N ASN A 337 -25.17 8.90 -34.04
CA ASN A 337 -25.44 10.18 -34.69
C ASN A 337 -24.55 11.28 -34.10
N PRO A 338 -23.26 11.37 -34.50
CA PRO A 338 -22.36 12.35 -33.94
C PRO A 338 -22.79 13.77 -34.34
N SER A 339 -22.69 14.70 -33.40
CA SER A 339 -22.91 16.12 -33.65
C SER A 339 -22.09 16.60 -34.85
N ARG A 340 -22.76 17.20 -35.84
CA ARG A 340 -22.12 17.83 -36.99
C ARG A 340 -21.62 19.25 -36.69
N ARG A 341 -21.83 19.75 -35.46
CA ARG A 341 -21.41 21.10 -35.07
C ARG A 341 -19.90 21.24 -35.12
N HIS A 342 -19.46 22.42 -35.52
CA HIS A 342 -18.05 22.80 -35.49
C HIS A 342 -17.67 23.06 -34.04
N ASP A 343 -16.80 22.19 -33.50
CA ASP A 343 -16.32 22.27 -32.13
C ASP A 343 -14.87 22.76 -32.15
N ALA A 344 -14.70 24.08 -32.01
CA ALA A 344 -13.39 24.73 -32.08
C ALA A 344 -12.46 24.29 -30.95
N GLU A 345 -13.02 24.01 -29.77
CA GLU A 345 -12.28 23.57 -28.59
C GLU A 345 -11.73 22.15 -28.79
N TRP A 346 -12.56 21.22 -29.24
CA TRP A 346 -12.13 19.87 -29.61
C TRP A 346 -11.03 19.90 -30.70
N VAL A 347 -11.21 20.74 -31.74
CA VAL A 347 -10.21 20.89 -32.79
C VAL A 347 -8.88 21.41 -32.24
N ALA A 348 -8.91 22.40 -31.34
CA ALA A 348 -7.70 22.95 -30.73
C ALA A 348 -6.96 21.89 -29.90
N ILE A 349 -7.68 21.13 -29.07
CA ILE A 349 -7.11 20.12 -28.18
C ILE A 349 -6.51 18.95 -28.97
N VAL A 350 -7.23 18.40 -29.94
CA VAL A 350 -6.73 17.29 -30.79
C VAL A 350 -5.48 17.73 -31.57
N ARG A 351 -5.46 18.96 -32.08
CA ARG A 351 -4.30 19.49 -32.80
C ARG A 351 -3.11 19.75 -31.88
N SER A 352 -3.34 20.24 -30.67
CA SER A 352 -2.30 20.43 -29.66
C SER A 352 -1.67 19.08 -29.31
N ALA A 353 -2.47 18.07 -29.02
CA ALA A 353 -2.02 16.70 -28.74
C ALA A 353 -1.23 16.10 -29.93
N ALA A 354 -1.72 16.30 -31.16
CA ALA A 354 -1.06 15.80 -32.38
C ALA A 354 0.27 16.51 -32.66
N ALA A 355 0.33 17.83 -32.50
CA ALA A 355 1.55 18.62 -32.69
C ALA A 355 2.63 18.21 -31.68
N ARG A 356 2.23 17.96 -30.44
CA ARG A 356 3.10 17.45 -29.36
C ARG A 356 3.48 15.98 -29.50
N ARG A 357 2.86 15.26 -30.45
CA ARG A 357 3.06 13.82 -30.67
C ARG A 357 2.83 12.99 -29.40
N LEU A 358 1.79 13.33 -28.64
CA LEU A 358 1.48 12.62 -27.40
C LEU A 358 1.28 11.12 -27.67
N PRO A 359 1.86 10.24 -26.82
CA PRO A 359 1.68 8.81 -26.97
C PRO A 359 0.20 8.44 -26.80
N LEU A 360 -0.31 7.60 -27.70
CA LEU A 360 -1.58 6.93 -27.57
C LEU A 360 -1.34 5.63 -26.78
N VAL A 361 -2.00 5.47 -25.65
CA VAL A 361 -1.81 4.37 -24.69
C VAL A 361 -3.06 3.50 -24.68
N GLN A 362 -2.89 2.19 -24.46
CA GLN A 362 -3.98 1.19 -24.43
C GLN A 362 -4.80 1.09 -25.73
N ALA A 363 -4.23 1.48 -26.88
CA ALA A 363 -4.93 1.40 -28.15
C ALA A 363 -4.71 0.06 -28.85
N ASP A 364 -5.81 -0.53 -29.30
CA ASP A 364 -5.87 -1.58 -30.30
C ASP A 364 -5.90 -0.97 -31.73
N ALA A 365 -5.90 -1.82 -32.76
CA ALA A 365 -5.97 -1.37 -34.15
C ALA A 365 -7.18 -0.42 -34.43
N PRO A 366 -8.38 -0.66 -33.86
CA PRO A 366 -9.48 0.29 -33.85
C PRO A 366 -9.14 1.66 -33.22
N GLY A 367 -8.53 1.68 -32.04
CA GLY A 367 -8.13 2.92 -31.36
C GLY A 367 -7.12 3.75 -32.15
N GLU A 368 -6.12 3.11 -32.75
CA GLU A 368 -5.16 3.79 -33.64
C GLU A 368 -5.84 4.41 -34.85
N ALA A 369 -6.75 3.67 -35.49
CA ALA A 369 -7.51 4.14 -36.63
C ALA A 369 -8.45 5.30 -36.25
N ALA A 370 -9.08 5.23 -35.08
CA ALA A 370 -9.93 6.28 -34.55
C ALA A 370 -9.13 7.57 -34.29
N TRP A 371 -7.96 7.47 -33.66
CA TRP A 371 -7.11 8.64 -33.40
C TRP A 371 -6.56 9.24 -34.70
N ARG A 372 -6.19 8.40 -35.68
CA ARG A 372 -5.78 8.87 -37.02
C ARG A 372 -6.90 9.69 -37.69
N LYS A 373 -8.13 9.17 -37.67
CA LYS A 373 -9.32 9.85 -38.21
C LYS A 373 -9.64 11.16 -37.47
N ALA A 374 -9.49 11.20 -36.15
CA ALA A 374 -9.68 12.41 -35.35
C ALA A 374 -8.69 13.52 -35.75
N LYS A 375 -7.40 13.18 -35.87
CA LYS A 375 -6.35 14.11 -36.32
C LYS A 375 -6.60 14.66 -37.73
N GLU A 376 -6.96 13.79 -38.67
CA GLU A 376 -7.30 14.21 -40.02
C GLU A 376 -8.51 15.15 -40.06
N ARG A 377 -9.56 14.84 -39.28
CA ARG A 377 -10.76 15.66 -39.19
C ARG A 377 -10.46 17.02 -38.59
N ALA A 378 -9.74 17.08 -37.47
CA ALA A 378 -9.34 18.34 -36.85
C ALA A 378 -8.51 19.22 -37.81
N ARG A 379 -7.64 18.61 -38.63
CA ARG A 379 -6.90 19.31 -39.69
C ARG A 379 -7.84 19.88 -40.77
N ARG A 380 -8.83 19.11 -41.22
CA ARG A 380 -9.81 19.53 -42.24
C ARG A 380 -10.72 20.67 -41.73
N LEU A 381 -11.18 20.58 -40.47
CA LEU A 381 -12.11 21.55 -39.88
C LEU A 381 -11.47 22.90 -39.56
N ARG A 382 -10.15 22.97 -39.35
CA ARG A 382 -9.39 24.23 -39.23
C ARG A 382 -9.51 25.10 -40.49
N ASN A 383 -9.58 24.47 -41.66
CA ASN A 383 -9.54 25.18 -42.94
C ASN A 383 -10.94 25.64 -43.41
N ARG A 384 -12.00 25.35 -42.65
CA ARG A 384 -13.35 25.85 -42.90
C ARG A 384 -13.57 27.08 -42.01
N ARG A 385 -13.70 28.27 -42.61
CA ARG A 385 -14.20 29.46 -41.89
C ARG A 385 -15.60 29.15 -41.33
N PRO A 386 -15.94 29.61 -40.11
CA PRO A 386 -17.31 29.49 -39.60
C PRO A 386 -18.24 30.19 -40.60
N ARG A 387 -19.28 29.49 -41.08
CA ARG A 387 -20.40 30.19 -41.75
C ARG A 387 -21.19 30.91 -40.66
N PRO A 388 -21.58 32.18 -40.89
CA PRO A 388 -22.36 32.96 -39.93
C PRO A 388 -23.68 32.27 -39.58
#